data_AF-A0A8J3L0F5-F1
#
_entry.id   AF-A0A8J3L0F5-F1
#
_cell.length_a   1.000
_cell.length_b   1.000
_cell.length_c   1.000
_cell.angle_alpha   90.00
_cell.angle_beta   90.00
_cell.angle_gamma   90.00
#
_symmetry.space_group_name_H-M   'P 1'
#
loop_
_entity.id
_entity.type
_entity.pdbx_description
1 polymer ?
#
loop_
_entity_poly.entity_id
_entity_poly.type
_entity_poly.pdbx_seq_one_letter_code
_entity_poly.pdbx_strand_id
1 'polypeptide(L)'
;MTDWDPDRPVDFAEAEEFLRACYAELPKLGPVEPRLAVVREQIAALGTYTHTHAELVHGARMAWRNASRCIGRVYWRSLTVLDRRQHRAPDQIFDDLVSHLHTATGEGHNRGKLRGVISIFGQAVPGRPVTRLWNDQLIRYAGYRTDDGMTGDPQYEQFTSAVTRLGWTGKGSAFDLLPLVLQTGDGEPRLYELPESAVMEVPLAHPEYSWFAELGLRWHAVPAIANMRLSIGGVDYPLAPFSGWYMGTEIGARNLADEHRYHQIPVVAARLGLDTSSESTLWRDRALVELNRAVLWSFERAGVRVTDHHSESRLFLTHVERERRAGRDTPTDWTWIVPPLSGGLTPVFHRYYTEADQRPNFYLDRSARQLSLTGLPQVTVPAQRTSPERRTATDPAAAVCPITGQTGPRTRLEPEPLPADQDFAPDDDPLAADAADPEATVAIPAGPASAPITAEPVPARKRGLRRLLG
;
A
#
# COMPACT_ATOMS: atom_id res chain seq x y z
N MET A 1 5.49 -13.07 9.02
CA MET A 1 6.05 -11.93 9.79
C MET A 1 7.54 -12.19 9.92
N THR A 2 8.35 -11.15 9.81
CA THR A 2 9.81 -11.24 9.80
C THR A 2 10.41 -10.61 11.05
N ASP A 3 11.50 -11.21 11.54
CA ASP A 3 12.38 -10.60 12.52
C ASP A 3 13.55 -10.01 11.72
N TRP A 4 13.43 -8.73 11.38
CA TRP A 4 14.40 -8.01 10.56
C TRP A 4 15.45 -7.32 11.42
N ASP A 5 16.71 -7.47 11.02
CA ASP A 5 17.87 -6.85 11.64
C ASP A 5 18.46 -5.79 10.68
N PRO A 6 18.32 -4.49 10.99
CA PRO A 6 18.85 -3.42 10.14
C PRO A 6 20.39 -3.35 10.11
N ASP A 7 21.08 -4.03 11.02
CA ASP A 7 22.55 -4.06 11.08
C ASP A 7 23.16 -5.20 10.26
N ARG A 8 22.33 -6.12 9.74
CA ARG A 8 22.79 -7.21 8.89
C ARG A 8 23.30 -6.67 7.54
N PRO A 9 24.55 -6.95 7.16
CA PRO A 9 25.05 -6.58 5.85
C PRO A 9 24.27 -7.25 4.71
N VAL A 10 24.18 -6.57 3.57
CA VAL A 10 23.59 -7.08 2.33
C VAL A 10 24.35 -8.33 1.87
N ASP A 11 23.60 -9.39 1.54
CA ASP A 11 24.16 -10.55 0.85
C ASP A 11 24.41 -10.21 -0.63
N PHE A 12 25.67 -10.30 -1.06
CA PHE A 12 26.04 -10.03 -2.46
C PHE A 12 25.31 -10.96 -3.43
N ALA A 13 25.04 -12.21 -3.07
CA ALA A 13 24.33 -13.15 -3.95
C ALA A 13 22.91 -12.67 -4.26
N GLU A 14 22.23 -12.09 -3.27
CA GLU A 14 20.90 -11.51 -3.43
C GLU A 14 20.92 -10.24 -4.29
N ALA A 15 21.94 -9.39 -4.09
CA ALA A 15 22.14 -8.22 -4.94
C ALA A 15 22.41 -8.62 -6.40
N GLU A 16 23.24 -9.64 -6.61
CA GLU A 16 23.56 -10.18 -7.93
C GLU A 16 22.32 -10.76 -8.63
N GLU A 17 21.53 -11.58 -7.94
CA GLU A 17 20.28 -12.14 -8.47
C GLU A 17 19.33 -11.04 -8.94
N PHE A 18 19.08 -10.04 -8.10
CA PHE A 18 18.23 -8.90 -8.44
C PHE A 18 18.78 -8.11 -9.64
N LEU A 19 20.06 -7.76 -9.64
CA LEU A 19 20.65 -6.93 -10.70
C LEU A 19 20.65 -7.67 -12.03
N ARG A 20 20.93 -8.97 -12.06
CA ARG A 20 20.83 -9.78 -13.29
C ARG A 20 19.40 -9.81 -13.82
N ALA A 21 18.41 -10.03 -12.97
CA ALA A 21 17.01 -9.99 -13.37
C ALA A 21 16.59 -8.59 -13.88
N CYS A 22 16.97 -7.54 -13.16
CA CYS A 22 16.66 -6.15 -13.52
C CYS A 22 17.27 -5.75 -14.88
N TYR A 23 18.54 -6.09 -15.14
CA TYR A 23 19.22 -5.73 -16.38
C TYR A 23 18.74 -6.59 -17.57
N ALA A 24 18.29 -7.82 -17.31
CA ALA A 24 17.60 -8.64 -18.32
C ALA A 24 16.24 -8.05 -18.72
N GLU A 25 15.46 -7.55 -17.74
CA GLU A 25 14.18 -6.89 -18.00
C GLU A 25 14.33 -5.44 -18.51
N LEU A 26 15.50 -4.81 -18.34
CA LEU A 26 15.83 -3.46 -18.81
C LEU A 26 17.13 -3.41 -19.64
N PRO A 27 17.14 -3.91 -20.89
CA PRO A 27 18.34 -3.98 -21.73
C PRO A 27 19.03 -2.63 -21.99
N LYS A 28 18.29 -1.51 -21.85
CA LYS A 28 18.83 -0.15 -21.99
C LYS A 28 19.88 0.21 -20.93
N LEU A 29 19.97 -0.53 -19.82
CA LEU A 29 20.98 -0.33 -18.79
C LEU A 29 22.37 -0.86 -19.18
N GLY A 30 22.49 -1.60 -20.29
CA GLY A 30 23.75 -2.17 -20.76
C GLY A 30 24.14 -3.45 -20.01
N PRO A 31 25.42 -3.86 -20.04
CA PRO A 31 25.89 -5.06 -19.36
C PRO A 31 25.90 -4.89 -17.84
N VAL A 32 25.50 -5.93 -17.11
CA VAL A 32 25.39 -5.90 -15.64
C VAL A 32 26.74 -6.05 -14.92
N GLU A 33 27.75 -6.62 -15.58
CA GLU A 33 29.05 -6.95 -14.98
C GLU A 33 29.80 -5.76 -14.35
N PRO A 34 29.94 -4.58 -15.01
CA PRO A 34 30.53 -3.40 -14.39
C PRO A 34 29.76 -2.94 -13.15
N ARG A 35 28.43 -3.06 -13.17
CA ARG A 35 27.58 -2.70 -12.03
C ARG A 35 27.82 -3.62 -10.83
N LEU A 36 27.95 -4.93 -11.07
CA LEU A 36 28.23 -5.92 -10.02
C LEU A 36 29.57 -5.68 -9.32
N ALA A 37 30.60 -5.25 -10.07
CA ALA A 37 31.89 -4.89 -9.48
C ALA A 37 31.75 -3.71 -8.48
N VAL A 38 31.07 -2.63 -8.90
CA VAL A 38 30.79 -1.47 -8.04
C VAL A 38 29.98 -1.87 -6.79
N VAL A 39 28.96 -2.70 -6.97
CA VAL A 39 28.10 -3.16 -5.85
C VAL A 39 28.89 -4.01 -4.86
N ARG A 40 29.79 -4.87 -5.34
CA ARG A 40 30.68 -5.67 -4.48
C ARG A 40 31.56 -4.78 -3.61
N GLU A 41 32.16 -3.76 -4.21
CA GLU A 41 33.01 -2.80 -3.49
C GLU A 41 32.21 -2.00 -2.45
N GLN A 42 31.00 -1.53 -2.80
CA GLN A 42 30.12 -0.82 -1.87
C GLN A 42 29.73 -1.69 -0.67
N ILE A 43 29.32 -2.94 -0.91
CA ILE A 43 28.96 -3.87 0.16
C ILE A 43 30.16 -4.15 1.06
N ALA A 44 31.36 -4.35 0.49
CA ALA A 44 32.57 -4.58 1.28
C ALA A 44 32.94 -3.37 2.16
N ALA A 45 32.71 -2.14 1.67
CA ALA A 45 33.06 -0.91 2.38
C ALA A 45 32.00 -0.47 3.42
N LEU A 46 30.71 -0.65 3.11
CA LEU A 46 29.60 -0.04 3.85
C LEU A 46 28.60 -1.06 4.43
N GLY A 47 28.76 -2.35 4.11
CA GLY A 47 27.76 -3.38 4.41
C GLY A 47 26.48 -3.27 3.57
N THR A 48 26.41 -2.35 2.61
CA THR A 48 25.25 -2.11 1.75
C THR A 48 25.67 -1.46 0.42
N TYR A 49 24.74 -1.29 -0.51
CA TYR A 49 24.95 -0.55 -1.77
C TYR A 49 23.76 0.36 -2.05
N THR A 50 23.93 1.30 -2.99
CA THR A 50 22.87 2.23 -3.38
C THR A 50 22.39 1.92 -4.78
N HIS A 51 21.09 1.70 -4.92
CA HIS A 51 20.41 1.53 -6.20
C HIS A 51 20.49 2.78 -7.07
N THR A 52 20.63 2.61 -8.39
CA THR A 52 20.33 3.69 -9.35
C THR A 52 18.83 3.99 -9.32
N HIS A 53 18.40 5.13 -9.89
CA HIS A 53 16.98 5.44 -9.99
C HIS A 53 16.22 4.36 -10.80
N ALA A 54 16.77 3.90 -11.93
CA ALA A 54 16.16 2.86 -12.75
C ALA A 54 16.01 1.53 -12.00
N GLU A 55 17.05 1.11 -11.27
CA GLU A 55 17.01 -0.09 -10.44
C GLU A 55 15.96 0.03 -9.32
N LEU A 56 15.86 1.20 -8.67
CA LEU A 56 14.86 1.45 -7.62
C LEU A 56 13.43 1.35 -8.16
N VAL A 57 13.15 2.03 -9.27
CA VAL A 57 11.82 2.05 -9.91
C VAL A 57 11.42 0.64 -10.31
N HIS A 58 12.33 -0.10 -10.95
CA HIS A 58 12.06 -1.46 -11.39
C HIS A 58 11.90 -2.41 -10.20
N GLY A 59 12.77 -2.32 -9.19
CA GLY A 59 12.70 -3.15 -7.99
C GLY A 59 11.40 -2.95 -7.20
N ALA A 60 10.92 -1.72 -7.05
CA ALA A 60 9.65 -1.44 -6.39
C ALA A 60 8.45 -2.01 -7.17
N ARG A 61 8.50 -1.93 -8.49
CA ARG A 61 7.51 -2.53 -9.39
C ARG A 61 7.51 -4.05 -9.33
N MET A 62 8.69 -4.67 -9.30
CA MET A 62 8.84 -6.12 -9.07
C MET A 62 8.32 -6.53 -7.69
N ALA A 63 8.56 -5.74 -6.64
CA ALA A 63 8.05 -6.03 -5.31
C ALA A 63 6.52 -6.10 -5.29
N TRP A 64 5.84 -5.20 -6.00
CA TRP A 64 4.38 -5.29 -6.16
C TRP A 64 3.98 -6.51 -6.99
N ARG A 65 4.66 -6.79 -8.12
CA ARG A 65 4.45 -8.01 -8.92
C ARG A 65 4.57 -9.30 -8.09
N ASN A 66 5.47 -9.31 -7.12
CA ASN A 66 5.77 -10.48 -6.28
C ASN A 66 4.91 -10.55 -5.00
N ALA A 67 4.09 -9.52 -4.71
CA ALA A 67 3.28 -9.46 -3.50
C ALA A 67 2.14 -10.50 -3.51
N SER A 68 2.41 -11.69 -2.97
CA SER A 68 1.53 -12.88 -3.03
C SER A 68 0.12 -12.67 -2.45
N ARG A 69 -0.04 -11.65 -1.59
CA ARG A 69 -1.30 -11.27 -0.93
C ARG A 69 -2.06 -10.16 -1.64
N CYS A 70 -1.55 -9.65 -2.76
CA CYS A 70 -2.17 -8.58 -3.52
C CYS A 70 -2.93 -9.16 -4.74
N ILE A 71 -4.24 -8.91 -4.79
CA ILE A 71 -5.07 -9.28 -5.95
C ILE A 71 -4.87 -8.30 -7.13
N GLY A 72 -4.55 -7.02 -6.84
CA GLY A 72 -4.36 -5.97 -7.84
C GLY A 72 -3.01 -5.99 -8.58
N ARG A 73 -2.35 -7.14 -8.69
CA ARG A 73 -1.01 -7.25 -9.29
C ARG A 73 -0.96 -6.97 -10.79
N VAL A 74 -2.10 -7.00 -11.50
CA VAL A 74 -2.12 -6.71 -12.94
C VAL A 74 -1.59 -5.30 -13.28
N TYR A 75 -1.67 -4.38 -12.32
CA TYR A 75 -1.28 -2.98 -12.45
C TYR A 75 0.19 -2.69 -12.13
N TRP A 76 1.00 -3.70 -11.80
CA TRP A 76 2.34 -3.50 -11.23
C TRP A 76 3.26 -2.55 -12.03
N ARG A 77 3.10 -2.49 -13.36
CA ARG A 77 3.89 -1.60 -14.24
C ARG A 77 3.50 -0.13 -14.14
N SER A 78 2.28 0.20 -13.73
CA SER A 78 1.79 1.59 -13.64
C SER A 78 2.13 2.27 -12.31
N LEU A 79 2.86 1.59 -11.42
CA LEU A 79 3.31 2.16 -10.16
C LEU A 79 4.15 3.41 -10.41
N THR A 80 3.71 4.52 -9.83
CA THR A 80 4.46 5.77 -9.74
C THR A 80 5.41 5.66 -8.54
N VAL A 81 6.70 5.82 -8.78
CA VAL A 81 7.73 5.70 -7.73
C VAL A 81 8.31 7.08 -7.44
N LEU A 82 8.07 7.57 -6.23
CA LEU A 82 8.61 8.83 -5.73
C LEU A 82 9.90 8.53 -4.96
N ASP A 83 11.05 8.84 -5.57
CA ASP A 83 12.37 8.66 -4.95
C ASP A 83 12.62 9.79 -3.93
N ARG A 84 12.42 9.49 -2.66
CA ARG A 84 12.64 10.40 -1.51
C ARG A 84 13.85 9.98 -0.68
N ARG A 85 14.76 9.19 -1.27
CA ARG A 85 15.91 8.63 -0.56
C ARG A 85 16.91 9.66 -0.05
N GLN A 86 16.80 10.94 -0.41
CA GLN A 86 17.65 12.01 0.15
C GLN A 86 17.00 12.74 1.33
N HIS A 87 15.69 12.59 1.54
CA HIS A 87 14.97 13.33 2.57
C HIS A 87 15.10 12.62 3.93
N ARG A 88 15.43 13.38 4.97
CA ARG A 88 15.80 12.84 6.31
C ARG A 88 15.17 13.60 7.47
N ALA A 89 14.86 14.88 7.28
CA ALA A 89 14.24 15.68 8.32
C ALA A 89 12.77 15.25 8.51
N PRO A 90 12.27 15.09 9.76
CA PRO A 90 10.89 14.73 10.02
C PRO A 90 9.86 15.56 9.26
N ASP A 91 10.01 16.88 9.25
CA ASP A 91 9.07 17.80 8.63
C ASP A 91 9.05 17.62 7.09
N GLN A 92 10.23 17.44 6.48
CA GLN A 92 10.36 17.17 5.05
C GLN A 92 9.73 15.82 4.66
N ILE A 93 9.93 14.79 5.50
CA ILE A 93 9.31 13.48 5.29
C ILE A 93 7.80 13.60 5.38
N PHE A 94 7.27 14.32 6.36
CA PHE A 94 5.84 14.57 6.47
C PHE A 94 5.28 15.27 5.23
N ASP A 95 5.95 16.32 4.72
CA ASP A 95 5.55 17.00 3.48
C ASP A 95 5.52 16.04 2.28
N ASP A 96 6.47 15.09 2.19
CA ASP A 96 6.46 14.05 1.16
C ASP A 96 5.30 13.06 1.31
N LEU A 97 4.89 12.73 2.54
CA LEU A 97 3.73 11.87 2.79
C LEU A 97 2.42 12.56 2.39
N VAL A 98 2.32 13.87 2.62
CA VAL A 98 1.21 14.70 2.13
C VAL A 98 1.22 14.75 0.60
N SER A 99 2.38 14.99 -0.01
CA SER A 99 2.56 14.97 -1.48
C SER A 99 2.21 13.61 -2.09
N HIS A 100 2.52 12.50 -1.40
CA HIS A 100 2.12 11.16 -1.80
C HIS A 100 0.60 11.04 -1.92
N LEU A 101 -0.14 11.46 -0.90
CA LEU A 101 -1.62 11.41 -0.90
C LEU A 101 -2.24 12.30 -1.98
N HIS A 102 -1.67 13.49 -2.21
CA HIS A 102 -2.09 14.35 -3.32
C HIS A 102 -1.85 13.68 -4.69
N THR A 103 -0.67 13.10 -4.88
CA THR A 103 -0.32 12.38 -6.12
C THR A 103 -1.24 11.18 -6.35
N ALA A 104 -1.53 10.42 -5.30
CA ALA A 104 -2.42 9.26 -5.35
C ALA A 104 -3.87 9.65 -5.67
N THR A 105 -4.35 10.76 -5.10
CA THR A 105 -5.73 11.24 -5.26
C THR A 105 -5.96 11.97 -6.58
N GLY A 106 -4.92 12.58 -7.14
CA GLY A 106 -5.01 13.44 -8.31
C GLY A 106 -5.61 14.82 -7.99
N GLU A 107 -5.52 15.72 -8.96
CA GLU A 107 -5.97 17.12 -8.84
C GLU A 107 -6.89 17.52 -10.01
N GLY A 108 -7.64 18.61 -9.84
CA GLY A 108 -8.55 19.14 -10.85
C GLY A 108 -9.52 18.09 -11.39
N HIS A 109 -9.63 17.98 -12.72
CA HIS A 109 -10.48 16.99 -13.40
C HIS A 109 -10.05 15.52 -13.22
N ASN A 110 -8.89 15.27 -12.61
CA ASN A 110 -8.38 13.94 -12.29
C ASN A 110 -8.52 13.59 -10.80
N ARG A 111 -9.02 14.50 -9.96
CA ARG A 111 -9.29 14.24 -8.55
C ARG A 111 -10.28 13.08 -8.42
N GLY A 112 -9.91 12.04 -7.65
CA GLY A 112 -10.69 10.81 -7.48
C GLY A 112 -10.28 9.67 -8.43
N LYS A 113 -9.53 9.95 -9.50
CA LYS A 113 -8.97 8.92 -10.41
C LYS A 113 -7.69 8.34 -9.83
N LEU A 114 -7.83 7.52 -8.79
CA LEU A 114 -6.73 7.05 -7.97
C LEU A 114 -5.63 6.31 -8.78
N ARG A 115 -4.38 6.54 -8.38
CA ARG A 115 -3.16 5.97 -9.01
C ARG A 115 -2.34 5.19 -7.99
N GLY A 116 -1.65 4.15 -8.48
CA GLY A 116 -0.68 3.43 -7.67
C GLY A 116 0.55 4.29 -7.43
N VAL A 117 0.89 4.56 -6.16
CA VAL A 117 2.03 5.41 -5.78
C VAL A 117 2.82 4.72 -4.69
N ILE A 118 4.15 4.81 -4.74
CA ILE A 118 5.04 4.46 -3.62
C ILE A 118 6.03 5.60 -3.39
N SER A 119 6.22 6.03 -2.13
CA SER A 119 7.29 6.96 -1.76
C SER A 119 8.38 6.19 -1.03
N ILE A 120 9.60 6.20 -1.53
CA ILE A 120 10.70 5.41 -0.97
C ILE A 120 11.70 6.34 -0.30
N PHE A 121 11.82 6.23 1.02
CA PHE A 121 12.73 7.04 1.84
C PHE A 121 14.09 6.35 2.03
N GLY A 122 14.95 6.89 2.90
CA GLY A 122 16.30 6.38 3.10
C GLY A 122 16.36 4.88 3.42
N GLN A 123 17.29 4.18 2.77
CA GLN A 123 17.58 2.78 3.06
C GLN A 123 18.18 2.61 4.46
N ALA A 124 18.05 1.41 5.02
CA ALA A 124 18.82 0.98 6.17
C ALA A 124 20.31 0.89 5.79
N VAL A 125 21.15 1.31 6.73
CA VAL A 125 22.62 1.23 6.63
C VAL A 125 23.11 0.67 7.96
N PRO A 126 23.91 -0.42 7.96
CA PRO A 126 24.40 -1.00 9.20
C PRO A 126 25.05 0.02 10.14
N GLY A 127 24.70 -0.06 11.42
CA GLY A 127 25.16 0.86 12.46
C GLY A 127 24.48 2.24 12.43
N ARG A 128 23.45 2.45 11.60
CA ARG A 128 22.67 3.69 11.57
C ARG A 128 21.22 3.43 11.93
N PRO A 129 20.60 4.29 12.75
CA PRO A 129 19.21 4.13 13.11
C PRO A 129 18.29 4.43 11.92
N VAL A 130 17.15 3.74 11.88
CA VAL A 130 16.21 3.77 10.75
C VAL A 130 15.05 4.73 11.01
N THR A 131 14.47 5.28 9.94
CA THR A 131 13.22 6.05 10.06
C THR A 131 12.04 5.10 10.13
N ARG A 132 11.11 5.36 11.05
CA ARG A 132 9.89 4.58 11.25
C ARG A 132 8.68 5.49 11.25
N LEU A 133 7.64 5.07 10.55
CA LEU A 133 6.29 5.54 10.79
C LEU A 133 5.58 4.48 11.62
N TRP A 134 4.97 4.85 12.74
CA TRP A 134 4.30 3.85 13.58
C TRP A 134 2.98 3.38 12.97
N ASN A 135 2.29 4.25 12.24
CA ASN A 135 1.00 3.97 11.63
C ASN A 135 1.09 2.83 10.58
N ASP A 136 0.09 1.95 10.55
CA ASP A 136 0.01 0.92 9.52
C ASP A 136 -0.43 1.45 8.16
N GLN A 137 -1.22 2.52 8.16
CA GLN A 137 -1.61 3.27 6.97
C GLN A 137 -1.50 4.77 7.20
N LEU A 138 -1.32 5.54 6.13
CA LEU A 138 -1.25 7.00 6.22
C LEU A 138 -2.58 7.62 6.68
N ILE A 139 -3.71 6.95 6.41
CA ILE A 139 -5.04 7.43 6.79
C ILE A 139 -5.73 6.31 7.56
N ARG A 140 -6.04 6.57 8.83
CA ARG A 140 -6.85 5.71 9.71
C ARG A 140 -7.69 6.52 10.67
N TYR A 141 -8.77 5.89 11.11
CA TYR A 141 -9.66 6.45 12.11
C TYR A 141 -9.28 5.98 13.51
N ALA A 142 -9.42 6.89 14.48
CA ALA A 142 -9.19 6.62 15.89
C ALA A 142 -10.28 5.73 16.47
N GLY A 143 -9.97 5.10 17.62
CA GLY A 143 -10.89 4.30 18.41
C GLY A 143 -10.87 4.74 19.87
N TYR A 144 -12.04 5.04 20.43
CA TYR A 144 -12.20 5.55 21.78
C TYR A 144 -13.07 4.61 22.61
N ARG A 145 -12.50 4.13 23.72
CA ARG A 145 -13.25 3.47 24.77
C ARG A 145 -13.84 4.50 25.71
N THR A 146 -15.15 4.48 25.85
CA THR A 146 -15.93 5.35 26.75
C THR A 146 -16.77 4.48 27.69
N ASP A 147 -17.37 5.09 28.71
CA ASP A 147 -18.29 4.39 29.62
C ASP A 147 -19.53 3.86 28.88
N ASP A 148 -19.95 4.55 27.80
CA ASP A 148 -21.08 4.18 26.94
C ASP A 148 -20.72 3.12 25.87
N GLY A 149 -19.47 2.67 25.84
CA GLY A 149 -18.98 1.66 24.90
C GLY A 149 -17.90 2.20 23.95
N MET A 150 -17.90 1.69 22.72
CA MET A 150 -16.85 1.95 21.73
C MET A 150 -17.29 2.95 20.67
N THR A 151 -16.49 3.99 20.44
CA THR A 151 -16.67 4.96 19.35
C THR A 151 -15.46 4.92 18.41
N GLY A 152 -15.71 4.98 17.10
CA GLY A 152 -14.64 4.90 16.10
C GLY A 152 -14.21 3.46 15.81
N ASP A 153 -12.95 3.26 15.44
CA ASP A 153 -12.43 1.96 15.02
C ASP A 153 -11.80 1.18 16.19
N PRO A 154 -12.41 0.08 16.67
CA PRO A 154 -11.89 -0.66 17.81
C PRO A 154 -10.49 -1.23 17.64
N GLN A 155 -10.04 -1.47 16.40
CA GLN A 155 -8.70 -1.94 16.13
C GLN A 155 -7.62 -0.95 16.62
N TYR A 156 -7.93 0.34 16.62
CA TYR A 156 -6.96 1.39 16.94
C TYR A 156 -7.14 1.97 18.34
N GLU A 157 -7.88 1.32 19.24
CA GLU A 157 -8.06 1.78 20.63
C GLU A 157 -6.73 2.07 21.34
N GLN A 158 -5.84 1.07 21.35
CA GLN A 158 -4.58 1.16 22.08
C GLN A 158 -3.64 2.17 21.43
N PHE A 159 -3.59 2.19 20.09
CA PHE A 159 -2.83 3.18 19.34
C PHE A 159 -3.32 4.60 19.61
N THR A 160 -4.65 4.82 19.58
CA THR A 160 -5.30 6.10 19.91
C THR A 160 -4.91 6.54 21.31
N SER A 161 -5.00 5.65 22.30
CA SER A 161 -4.57 5.91 23.67
C SER A 161 -3.08 6.29 23.75
N ALA A 162 -2.22 5.65 22.96
CA ALA A 162 -0.79 5.95 22.91
C ALA A 162 -0.50 7.34 22.32
N VAL A 163 -1.12 7.71 21.20
CA VAL A 163 -0.92 9.04 20.61
C VAL A 163 -1.55 10.15 21.47
N THR A 164 -2.62 9.87 22.20
CA THR A 164 -3.17 10.80 23.20
C THR A 164 -2.16 11.06 24.33
N ARG A 165 -1.46 10.03 24.81
CA ARG A 165 -0.37 10.20 25.80
C ARG A 165 0.82 10.99 25.24
N LEU A 166 1.03 10.98 23.93
CA LEU A 166 2.04 11.80 23.25
C LEU A 166 1.58 13.25 23.02
N GLY A 167 0.36 13.60 23.43
CA GLY A 167 -0.18 14.96 23.37
C GLY A 167 -1.18 15.23 22.26
N TRP A 168 -1.57 14.21 21.46
CA TRP A 168 -2.66 14.37 20.51
C TRP A 168 -4.02 14.43 21.22
N THR A 169 -4.99 15.14 20.66
CA THR A 169 -6.37 15.14 21.17
C THR A 169 -7.34 15.15 19.99
N GLY A 170 -8.03 14.03 19.79
CA GLY A 170 -9.09 13.93 18.79
C GLY A 170 -10.40 14.60 19.23
N LYS A 171 -11.38 14.61 18.33
CA LYS A 171 -12.71 15.21 18.57
C LYS A 171 -13.65 14.26 19.32
N GLY A 172 -13.27 13.00 19.49
CA GLY A 172 -14.10 11.94 20.06
C GLY A 172 -15.17 11.41 19.09
N SER A 173 -14.98 11.58 17.78
CA SER A 173 -15.96 11.15 16.76
C SER A 173 -15.65 9.76 16.19
N ALA A 174 -16.64 9.14 15.53
CA ALA A 174 -16.48 7.83 14.91
C ALA A 174 -15.49 7.79 13.72
N PHE A 175 -15.09 8.95 13.20
CA PHE A 175 -14.23 9.07 12.02
C PHE A 175 -13.13 10.13 12.22
N ASP A 176 -12.62 10.25 13.45
CA ASP A 176 -11.46 11.10 13.71
C ASP A 176 -10.20 10.54 13.07
N LEU A 177 -9.52 11.34 12.26
CA LEU A 177 -8.25 10.95 11.64
C LEU A 177 -7.15 10.87 12.69
N LEU A 178 -6.46 9.73 12.76
CA LEU A 178 -5.28 9.57 13.58
C LEU A 178 -4.12 10.45 13.08
N PRO A 179 -3.30 11.00 13.98
CA PRO A 179 -2.07 11.68 13.57
C PRO A 179 -1.06 10.66 13.05
N LEU A 180 -0.16 11.10 12.17
CA LEU A 180 1.03 10.37 11.80
C LEU A 180 2.07 10.47 12.92
N VAL A 181 2.64 9.34 13.32
CA VAL A 181 3.70 9.28 14.33
C VAL A 181 5.01 8.92 13.64
N LEU A 182 5.84 9.93 13.41
CA LEU A 182 7.09 9.80 12.69
C LEU A 182 8.27 9.83 13.67
N GLN A 183 9.12 8.81 13.58
CA GLN A 183 10.33 8.68 14.38
C GLN A 183 11.54 8.54 13.45
N THR A 184 12.43 9.53 13.45
CA THR A 184 13.67 9.51 12.67
C THR A 184 14.86 9.23 13.56
N GLY A 185 15.63 8.18 13.25
CA GLY A 185 16.81 7.82 14.02
C GLY A 185 16.45 7.42 15.46
N ASP A 186 17.29 7.81 16.42
CA ASP A 186 17.05 7.62 17.85
C ASP A 186 16.27 8.79 18.50
N GLY A 187 15.67 9.66 17.68
CA GLY A 187 14.88 10.79 18.17
C GLY A 187 13.54 10.36 18.78
N GLU A 188 12.95 11.28 19.55
CA GLU A 188 11.58 11.14 20.03
C GLU A 188 10.57 11.14 18.86
N PRO A 189 9.49 10.35 18.95
CA PRO A 189 8.42 10.37 17.95
C PRO A 189 7.73 11.73 17.91
N ARG A 190 7.42 12.20 16.71
CA ARG A 190 6.68 13.45 16.47
C ARG A 190 5.32 13.16 15.87
N LEU A 191 4.32 13.89 16.35
CA LEU A 191 2.94 13.83 15.87
C LEU A 191 2.72 14.86 14.75
N TYR A 192 2.14 14.41 13.65
CA TYR A 192 1.74 15.27 12.54
C TYR A 192 0.28 15.02 12.17
N GLU A 193 -0.53 16.06 12.09
CA GLU A 193 -1.90 15.97 11.60
C GLU A 193 -1.92 16.19 10.09
N LEU A 194 -2.58 15.28 9.36
CA LEU A 194 -2.74 15.43 7.93
C LEU A 194 -3.65 16.64 7.63
N PRO A 195 -3.28 17.51 6.68
CA PRO A 195 -4.15 18.60 6.26
C PRO A 195 -5.39 18.04 5.56
N GLU A 196 -6.53 18.70 5.71
CA GLU A 196 -7.80 18.31 5.07
C GLU A 196 -7.66 18.17 3.54
N SER A 197 -6.76 18.95 2.93
CA SER A 197 -6.48 18.88 1.49
C SER A 197 -5.96 17.52 1.04
N ALA A 198 -5.25 16.79 1.90
CA ALA A 198 -4.62 15.51 1.61
C ALA A 198 -5.56 14.31 1.82
N VAL A 199 -6.67 14.49 2.53
CA VAL A 199 -7.59 13.40 2.89
C VAL A 199 -8.91 13.58 2.16
N MET A 200 -9.16 12.70 1.20
CA MET A 200 -10.47 12.57 0.56
C MET A 200 -11.28 11.51 1.29
N GLU A 201 -12.47 11.86 1.78
CA GLU A 201 -13.44 10.92 2.33
C GLU A 201 -14.68 10.83 1.44
N VAL A 202 -15.27 9.65 1.37
CA VAL A 202 -16.53 9.38 0.67
C VAL A 202 -17.61 9.10 1.72
N PRO A 203 -18.61 10.00 1.88
CA PRO A 203 -19.81 9.69 2.66
C PRO A 203 -20.57 8.54 2.01
N LEU A 204 -21.04 7.59 2.81
CA LEU A 204 -21.71 6.40 2.32
C LEU A 204 -23.24 6.58 2.34
N ALA A 205 -23.87 6.18 1.24
CA ALA A 205 -25.31 6.11 1.07
C ALA A 205 -25.66 4.90 0.19
N HIS A 206 -26.94 4.57 0.09
CA HIS A 206 -27.42 3.38 -0.61
C HIS A 206 -28.31 3.75 -1.81
N PRO A 207 -28.22 3.02 -2.94
CA PRO A 207 -29.06 3.29 -4.12
C PRO A 207 -30.56 3.18 -3.86
N GLU A 208 -30.98 2.34 -2.90
CA GLU A 208 -32.40 2.04 -2.63
C GLU A 208 -32.86 2.44 -1.22
N TYR A 209 -31.92 2.64 -0.29
CA TYR A 209 -32.25 2.83 1.12
C TYR A 209 -31.81 4.21 1.58
N SER A 210 -32.74 5.18 1.53
CA SER A 210 -32.47 6.57 1.92
C SER A 210 -31.98 6.68 3.37
N TRP A 211 -32.48 5.83 4.26
CA TRP A 211 -32.06 5.79 5.67
C TRP A 211 -30.58 5.47 5.86
N PHE A 212 -29.90 4.89 4.86
CA PHE A 212 -28.48 4.53 4.98
C PHE A 212 -27.60 5.75 5.21
N ALA A 213 -27.93 6.89 4.57
CA ALA A 213 -27.19 8.14 4.76
C ALA A 213 -27.28 8.67 6.21
N GLU A 214 -28.35 8.34 6.94
CA GLU A 214 -28.53 8.72 8.35
C GLU A 214 -27.55 8.01 9.28
N LEU A 215 -26.93 6.89 8.85
CA LEU A 215 -25.89 6.21 9.62
C LEU A 215 -24.61 7.05 9.75
N GLY A 216 -24.43 8.07 8.90
CA GLY A 216 -23.26 8.95 8.94
C GLY A 216 -21.94 8.27 8.60
N LEU A 217 -21.98 7.06 8.02
CA LEU A 217 -20.80 6.29 7.63
C LEU A 217 -20.02 7.02 6.53
N ARG A 218 -18.71 6.94 6.59
CA ARG A 218 -17.78 7.44 5.57
C ARG A 218 -16.53 6.58 5.54
N TRP A 219 -15.76 6.69 4.46
CA TRP A 219 -14.44 6.07 4.40
C TRP A 219 -13.46 6.92 3.58
N HIS A 220 -12.19 6.91 3.96
CA HIS A 220 -11.14 7.57 3.21
C HIS A 220 -10.93 6.87 1.86
N ALA A 221 -10.61 7.64 0.82
CA ALA A 221 -10.52 7.14 -0.55
C ALA A 221 -9.25 6.31 -0.81
N VAL A 222 -8.13 6.68 -0.19
CA VAL A 222 -6.81 6.12 -0.50
C VAL A 222 -6.40 5.08 0.55
N PRO A 223 -6.25 3.79 0.20
CA PRO A 223 -5.57 2.80 1.03
C PRO A 223 -4.06 2.94 0.87
N ALA A 224 -3.39 3.62 1.82
CA ALA A 224 -1.95 3.85 1.78
C ALA A 224 -1.23 3.10 2.91
N ILE A 225 -0.76 1.88 2.65
CA ILE A 225 0.00 1.05 3.61
C ILE A 225 1.36 1.72 3.88
N ALA A 226 1.76 1.80 5.15
CA ALA A 226 2.93 2.57 5.56
C ALA A 226 3.89 1.87 6.54
N ASN A 227 3.51 0.71 7.09
CA ASN A 227 4.35 -0.05 8.04
C ASN A 227 5.03 -1.29 7.43
N MET A 228 5.06 -1.41 6.10
CA MET A 228 5.79 -2.48 5.42
C MET A 228 7.12 -1.96 4.91
N ARG A 229 8.18 -2.73 5.16
CA ARG A 229 9.51 -2.50 4.59
C ARG A 229 9.55 -3.03 3.16
N LEU A 230 10.11 -2.25 2.24
CA LEU A 230 10.42 -2.69 0.89
C LEU A 230 11.85 -3.24 0.84
N SER A 231 12.03 -4.45 0.33
CA SER A 231 13.34 -5.08 0.17
C SER A 231 13.64 -5.33 -1.31
N ILE A 232 14.76 -4.80 -1.81
CA ILE A 232 15.19 -4.90 -3.21
C ILE A 232 16.66 -5.33 -3.22
N GLY A 233 16.95 -6.53 -3.76
CA GLY A 233 18.31 -7.03 -3.91
C GLY A 233 19.12 -6.95 -2.61
N GLY A 234 18.51 -7.32 -1.48
CA GLY A 234 19.08 -7.26 -0.13
C GLY A 234 19.13 -5.87 0.52
N VAL A 235 18.85 -4.78 -0.20
CA VAL A 235 18.71 -3.43 0.40
C VAL A 235 17.31 -3.23 0.92
N ASP A 236 17.23 -2.71 2.14
CA ASP A 236 15.99 -2.52 2.87
C ASP A 236 15.62 -1.06 2.99
N TYR A 237 14.38 -0.73 2.61
CA TYR A 237 13.76 0.59 2.74
C TYR A 237 12.66 0.54 3.80
N PRO A 238 12.97 0.97 5.04
CA PRO A 238 12.08 0.72 6.20
C PRO A 238 10.83 1.61 6.18
N LEU A 239 10.89 2.74 5.49
CA LEU A 239 9.75 3.62 5.23
C LEU A 239 9.54 3.69 3.71
N ALA A 240 8.53 2.96 3.23
CA ALA A 240 8.19 2.89 1.82
C ALA A 240 6.65 2.87 1.61
N PRO A 241 5.91 3.89 2.07
CA PRO A 241 4.46 3.89 1.99
C PRO A 241 3.99 3.73 0.55
N PHE A 242 3.03 2.83 0.37
CA PHE A 242 2.46 2.40 -0.91
C PHE A 242 0.94 2.56 -0.87
N SER A 243 0.38 3.17 -1.91
CA SER A 243 -1.06 3.29 -2.10
C SER A 243 -1.52 2.74 -3.44
N GLY A 244 -2.73 2.19 -3.43
CA GLY A 244 -3.50 1.87 -4.64
C GLY A 244 -4.89 2.47 -4.56
N TRP A 245 -5.89 1.68 -4.90
CA TRP A 245 -7.31 1.98 -4.68
C TRP A 245 -7.96 0.76 -4.04
N TYR A 246 -9.10 0.98 -3.38
CA TYR A 246 -9.82 -0.08 -2.71
C TYR A 246 -10.47 -1.06 -3.69
N MET A 247 -10.44 -2.34 -3.32
CA MET A 247 -11.51 -3.27 -3.67
C MET A 247 -12.64 -3.10 -2.64
N GLY A 248 -13.89 -2.95 -3.09
CA GLY A 248 -15.01 -2.54 -2.22
C GLY A 248 -15.19 -3.40 -0.95
N THR A 249 -14.87 -4.69 -1.03
CA THR A 249 -14.95 -5.63 0.09
C THR A 249 -13.97 -5.35 1.22
N GLU A 250 -12.87 -4.62 0.97
CA GLU A 250 -11.98 -4.15 2.04
C GLU A 250 -12.69 -3.17 2.98
N ILE A 251 -13.58 -2.34 2.46
CA ILE A 251 -14.37 -1.41 3.25
C ILE A 251 -15.65 -2.10 3.75
N GLY A 252 -16.48 -2.57 2.82
CA GLY A 252 -17.83 -3.05 3.13
C GLY A 252 -17.85 -4.36 3.89
N ALA A 253 -16.97 -5.31 3.53
CA ALA A 253 -16.95 -6.65 4.10
C ALA A 253 -15.91 -6.87 5.21
N ARG A 254 -14.96 -5.94 5.38
CA ARG A 254 -13.98 -5.98 6.47
C ARG A 254 -14.18 -4.79 7.40
N ASN A 255 -13.72 -3.60 7.04
CA ASN A 255 -13.67 -2.45 7.94
C ASN A 255 -15.03 -2.11 8.57
N LEU A 256 -16.11 -2.15 7.79
CA LEU A 256 -17.46 -1.83 8.28
C LEU A 256 -18.18 -3.03 8.89
N ALA A 257 -17.91 -4.25 8.42
CA ALA A 257 -18.67 -5.44 8.80
C ALA A 257 -18.08 -6.21 9.99
N ASP A 258 -16.75 -6.33 10.08
CA ASP A 258 -16.08 -7.17 11.07
C ASP A 258 -16.51 -6.77 12.50
N GLU A 259 -16.81 -7.75 13.35
CA GLU A 259 -17.28 -7.55 14.73
C GLU A 259 -16.27 -6.79 15.60
N HIS A 260 -14.98 -6.98 15.33
CA HIS A 260 -13.88 -6.29 16.02
C HIS A 260 -13.50 -4.96 15.35
N ARG A 261 -14.30 -4.49 14.38
CA ARG A 261 -14.18 -3.21 13.68
C ARG A 261 -15.45 -2.38 13.90
N TYR A 262 -16.02 -1.74 12.87
CA TYR A 262 -17.22 -0.92 13.02
C TYR A 262 -18.52 -1.71 13.23
N HIS A 263 -18.50 -3.03 13.02
CA HIS A 263 -19.59 -3.97 13.32
C HIS A 263 -20.99 -3.51 12.87
N GLN A 264 -21.13 -3.07 11.61
CA GLN A 264 -22.38 -2.51 11.08
C GLN A 264 -23.44 -3.54 10.66
N ILE A 265 -23.09 -4.83 10.63
CA ILE A 265 -24.00 -5.90 10.18
C ILE A 265 -25.33 -5.95 10.98
N PRO A 266 -25.34 -5.91 12.33
CA PRO A 266 -26.58 -5.88 13.10
C PRO A 266 -27.42 -4.61 12.86
N VAL A 267 -26.75 -3.45 12.68
CA VAL A 267 -27.42 -2.16 12.44
C VAL A 267 -28.14 -2.17 11.09
N VAL A 268 -27.46 -2.63 10.04
CA VAL A 268 -28.03 -2.76 8.69
C VAL A 268 -29.17 -3.77 8.69
N ALA A 269 -29.02 -4.92 9.35
CA ALA A 269 -30.06 -5.94 9.43
C ALA A 269 -31.34 -5.42 10.11
N ALA A 270 -31.20 -4.67 11.22
CA ALA A 270 -32.32 -4.05 11.91
C ALA A 270 -33.04 -3.01 11.04
N ARG A 271 -32.29 -2.15 10.35
CA ARG A 271 -32.85 -1.14 9.43
C ARG A 271 -33.54 -1.76 8.21
N LEU A 272 -33.12 -2.95 7.79
CA LEU A 272 -33.76 -3.74 6.74
C LEU A 272 -34.97 -4.56 7.23
N GLY A 273 -35.22 -4.62 8.54
CA GLY A 273 -36.29 -5.44 9.13
C GLY A 273 -36.08 -6.94 8.92
N LEU A 274 -34.82 -7.41 8.93
CA LEU A 274 -34.51 -8.83 8.75
C LEU A 274 -34.84 -9.64 10.01
N ASP A 275 -35.27 -10.89 9.82
CA ASP A 275 -35.38 -11.85 10.91
C ASP A 275 -33.97 -12.32 11.34
N THR A 276 -33.51 -11.84 12.49
CA THR A 276 -32.19 -12.19 13.05
C THR A 276 -32.27 -13.30 14.09
N SER A 277 -33.38 -14.07 14.14
CA SER A 277 -33.60 -15.10 15.17
C SER A 277 -32.74 -16.37 14.97
N SER A 278 -32.30 -16.63 13.74
CA SER A 278 -31.53 -17.82 13.38
C SER A 278 -30.58 -17.54 12.22
N GLU A 279 -29.42 -18.19 12.20
CA GLU A 279 -28.44 -18.11 11.09
C GLU A 279 -28.98 -18.61 9.76
N SER A 280 -29.90 -19.58 9.80
CA SER A 280 -30.50 -20.16 8.58
C SER A 280 -31.34 -19.17 7.77
N THR A 281 -31.68 -18.01 8.33
CA THR A 281 -32.36 -16.91 7.62
C THR A 281 -31.40 -16.15 6.70
N LEU A 282 -30.08 -16.35 6.84
CA LEU A 282 -29.02 -15.69 6.08
C LEU A 282 -29.05 -14.16 6.21
N TRP A 283 -29.50 -13.67 7.38
CA TRP A 283 -29.63 -12.24 7.64
C TRP A 283 -28.30 -11.51 7.57
N ARG A 284 -27.18 -12.16 7.99
CA ARG A 284 -25.83 -11.58 7.90
C ARG A 284 -25.40 -11.43 6.46
N ASP A 285 -25.59 -12.46 5.65
CA ASP A 285 -25.26 -12.47 4.22
C ASP A 285 -25.99 -11.34 3.48
N ARG A 286 -27.30 -11.21 3.72
CA ARG A 286 -28.10 -10.13 3.11
C ARG A 286 -27.63 -8.75 3.55
N ALA A 287 -27.41 -8.52 4.85
CA ALA A 287 -26.91 -7.24 5.35
C ALA A 287 -25.52 -6.90 4.80
N LEU A 288 -24.63 -7.90 4.71
CA LEU A 288 -23.27 -7.75 4.18
C LEU A 288 -23.27 -7.36 2.70
N VAL A 289 -24.17 -7.94 1.90
CA VAL A 289 -24.32 -7.58 0.48
C VAL A 289 -24.76 -6.11 0.33
N GLU A 290 -25.79 -5.67 1.07
CA GLU A 290 -26.26 -4.27 0.98
C GLU A 290 -25.21 -3.28 1.50
N LEU A 291 -24.45 -3.64 2.54
CA LEU A 291 -23.34 -2.82 3.04
C LEU A 291 -22.23 -2.66 1.99
N ASN A 292 -21.83 -3.75 1.34
CA ASN A 292 -20.82 -3.69 0.27
C ASN A 292 -21.34 -2.94 -0.97
N ARG A 293 -22.64 -3.05 -1.28
CA ARG A 293 -23.29 -2.33 -2.36
C ARG A 293 -23.34 -0.81 -2.10
N ALA A 294 -23.60 -0.40 -0.85
CA ALA A 294 -23.53 1.01 -0.44
C ALA A 294 -22.15 1.61 -0.71
N VAL A 295 -21.08 0.87 -0.38
CA VAL A 295 -19.69 1.30 -0.61
C VAL A 295 -19.43 1.54 -2.09
N LEU A 296 -19.68 0.54 -2.94
CA LEU A 296 -19.41 0.64 -4.38
C LEU A 296 -20.19 1.80 -5.00
N TRP A 297 -21.49 1.88 -4.72
CA TRP A 297 -22.35 2.94 -5.25
C TRP A 297 -21.91 4.34 -4.82
N SER A 298 -21.50 4.50 -3.57
CA SER A 298 -21.08 5.81 -3.03
C SER A 298 -19.77 6.28 -3.67
N PHE A 299 -18.80 5.39 -3.82
CA PHE A 299 -17.51 5.70 -4.44
C PHE A 299 -17.68 6.03 -5.93
N GLU A 300 -18.46 5.24 -6.66
CA GLU A 300 -18.80 5.50 -8.06
C GLU A 300 -19.47 6.87 -8.23
N ARG A 301 -20.48 7.17 -7.40
CA ARG A 301 -21.19 8.46 -7.44
C ARG A 301 -20.29 9.65 -7.08
N ALA A 302 -19.31 9.44 -6.21
CA ALA A 302 -18.32 10.45 -5.84
C ALA A 302 -17.22 10.62 -6.91
N GLY A 303 -17.21 9.82 -7.99
CA GLY A 303 -16.15 9.84 -8.99
C GLY A 303 -14.81 9.32 -8.46
N VAL A 304 -14.83 8.53 -7.39
CA VAL A 304 -13.66 7.98 -6.73
C VAL A 304 -13.46 6.53 -7.18
N ARG A 305 -12.26 6.23 -7.66
CA ARG A 305 -11.92 4.87 -8.14
C ARG A 305 -12.04 3.85 -7.01
N VAL A 306 -12.85 2.81 -7.26
CA VAL A 306 -12.98 1.59 -6.47
C VAL A 306 -13.18 0.43 -7.45
N THR A 307 -12.81 -0.80 -7.10
CA THR A 307 -13.12 -1.99 -7.90
C THR A 307 -14.01 -2.96 -7.14
N ASP A 308 -14.87 -3.67 -7.87
CA ASP A 308 -15.61 -4.80 -7.32
C ASP A 308 -14.75 -6.07 -7.32
N HIS A 309 -15.06 -6.97 -6.39
CA HIS A 309 -14.27 -8.17 -6.16
C HIS A 309 -14.41 -9.24 -7.27
N HIS A 310 -15.47 -9.22 -8.07
CA HIS A 310 -15.61 -10.14 -9.20
C HIS A 310 -14.71 -9.72 -10.36
N SER A 311 -14.71 -8.42 -10.71
CA SER A 311 -13.85 -7.87 -11.75
C SER A 311 -12.37 -8.00 -11.38
N GLU A 312 -12.00 -7.64 -10.15
CA GLU A 312 -10.63 -7.73 -9.67
C GLU A 312 -10.12 -9.18 -9.68
N SER A 313 -10.97 -10.15 -9.32
CA SER A 313 -10.64 -11.58 -9.41
C SER A 313 -10.37 -12.05 -10.84
N ARG A 314 -11.11 -11.55 -11.84
CA ARG A 314 -10.85 -11.87 -13.26
C ARG A 314 -9.55 -11.26 -13.74
N LEU A 315 -9.30 -9.99 -13.37
CA LEU A 315 -8.08 -9.26 -13.70
C LEU A 315 -6.84 -9.92 -13.09
N PHE A 316 -6.96 -10.47 -11.88
CA PHE A 316 -5.89 -11.25 -11.28
C PHE A 316 -5.54 -12.50 -12.11
N LEU A 317 -6.52 -13.20 -12.67
CA LEU A 317 -6.23 -14.32 -13.57
C LEU A 317 -5.59 -13.87 -14.89
N THR A 318 -5.93 -12.69 -15.39
CA THR A 318 -5.21 -12.08 -16.52
C THR A 318 -3.73 -11.84 -16.16
N HIS A 319 -3.45 -11.39 -14.94
CA HIS A 319 -2.07 -11.26 -14.45
C HIS A 319 -1.35 -12.60 -14.41
N VAL A 320 -1.94 -13.64 -13.82
CA VAL A 320 -1.37 -14.99 -13.77
C VAL A 320 -1.02 -15.49 -15.18
N GLU A 321 -1.92 -15.31 -16.14
CA GLU A 321 -1.66 -15.72 -17.53
C GLU A 321 -0.55 -14.91 -18.21
N ARG A 322 -0.45 -13.60 -17.92
CA ARG A 322 0.63 -12.74 -18.43
C ARG A 322 2.00 -13.15 -17.87
N GLU A 323 2.07 -13.48 -16.59
CA GLU A 323 3.32 -13.93 -15.97
C GLU A 323 3.73 -15.31 -16.49
N ARG A 324 2.77 -16.24 -16.64
CA ARG A 324 3.01 -17.55 -17.27
C ARG A 324 3.57 -17.44 -18.68
N ARG A 325 2.99 -16.57 -19.53
CA ARG A 325 3.50 -16.30 -20.90
C ARG A 325 4.90 -15.72 -20.91
N ALA A 326 5.25 -14.98 -19.86
CA ALA A 326 6.59 -14.45 -19.67
C ALA A 326 7.56 -15.45 -19.01
N GLY A 327 7.16 -16.72 -18.87
CA GLY A 327 7.98 -17.79 -18.29
C GLY A 327 8.17 -17.69 -16.77
N ARG A 328 7.31 -16.95 -16.07
CA ARG A 328 7.39 -16.75 -14.62
C ARG A 328 6.22 -17.41 -13.90
N ASP A 329 6.49 -17.94 -12.72
CA ASP A 329 5.46 -18.37 -11.78
C ASP A 329 4.78 -17.18 -11.11
N THR A 330 3.56 -17.39 -10.60
CA THR A 330 2.82 -16.38 -9.82
C THR A 330 2.48 -16.91 -8.43
N PRO A 331 3.46 -16.98 -7.51
CA PRO A 331 3.20 -17.33 -6.13
C PRO A 331 2.11 -16.46 -5.52
N THR A 332 1.19 -17.09 -4.81
CA THR A 332 -0.06 -16.45 -4.37
C THR A 332 -0.56 -17.11 -3.09
N ASP A 333 -0.92 -16.27 -2.12
CA ASP A 333 -1.56 -16.71 -0.87
C ASP A 333 -3.08 -16.75 -1.09
N TRP A 334 -3.62 -17.97 -1.22
CA TRP A 334 -5.04 -18.20 -1.51
C TRP A 334 -5.94 -17.55 -0.45
N THR A 335 -5.51 -17.55 0.82
CA THR A 335 -6.30 -17.01 1.94
C THR A 335 -6.47 -15.49 1.88
N TRP A 336 -5.64 -14.81 1.09
CA TRP A 336 -5.71 -13.36 0.87
C TRP A 336 -6.34 -12.98 -0.47
N ILE A 337 -6.15 -13.78 -1.52
CA ILE A 337 -6.69 -13.42 -2.84
C ILE A 337 -8.17 -13.76 -3.02
N VAL A 338 -8.71 -14.73 -2.26
CA VAL A 338 -10.15 -15.02 -2.31
C VAL A 338 -10.89 -13.92 -1.57
N PRO A 339 -11.82 -13.19 -2.21
CA PRO A 339 -12.55 -12.12 -1.54
C PRO A 339 -13.37 -12.64 -0.35
N PRO A 340 -13.51 -11.83 0.73
CA PRO A 340 -14.22 -12.22 1.95
C PRO A 340 -15.75 -12.29 1.77
N LEU A 341 -16.25 -11.90 0.60
CA LEU A 341 -17.65 -11.98 0.19
C LEU A 341 -17.70 -12.77 -1.12
N SER A 342 -18.64 -13.72 -1.21
CA SER A 342 -18.93 -14.45 -2.46
C SER A 342 -17.74 -15.23 -3.04
N GLY A 343 -16.82 -15.73 -2.20
CA GLY A 343 -15.59 -16.39 -2.64
C GLY A 343 -15.80 -17.47 -3.72
N GLY A 344 -16.75 -18.39 -3.51
CA GLY A 344 -17.08 -19.45 -4.48
C GLY A 344 -17.62 -18.96 -5.84
N LEU A 345 -18.04 -17.70 -5.93
CA LEU A 345 -18.50 -17.05 -7.18
C LEU A 345 -17.35 -16.32 -7.91
N THR A 346 -16.13 -16.40 -7.39
CA THR A 346 -14.95 -15.77 -7.99
C THR A 346 -14.05 -16.82 -8.64
N PRO A 347 -13.43 -16.52 -9.79
CA PRO A 347 -12.62 -17.51 -10.50
C PRO A 347 -11.31 -17.82 -9.77
N VAL A 348 -10.89 -16.97 -8.82
CA VAL A 348 -9.67 -17.17 -8.04
C VAL A 348 -9.81 -18.26 -6.97
N PHE A 349 -11.04 -18.57 -6.55
CA PHE A 349 -11.34 -19.64 -5.58
C PHE A 349 -11.00 -21.03 -6.12
N HIS A 350 -11.28 -21.29 -7.40
CA HIS A 350 -11.27 -22.62 -8.03
C HIS A 350 -9.87 -23.09 -8.46
N ARG A 351 -8.81 -22.58 -7.85
CA ARG A 351 -7.41 -22.87 -8.24
C ARG A 351 -6.51 -23.01 -7.02
N TYR A 352 -5.54 -23.91 -7.14
CA TYR A 352 -4.40 -23.95 -6.23
C TYR A 352 -3.31 -22.99 -6.71
N TYR A 353 -2.62 -22.40 -5.74
CA TYR A 353 -1.47 -21.54 -5.99
C TYR A 353 -0.27 -22.08 -5.23
N THR A 354 0.91 -21.95 -5.83
CA THR A 354 2.16 -22.20 -5.12
C THR A 354 2.41 -21.06 -4.17
N GLU A 355 2.83 -21.35 -2.94
CA GLU A 355 3.36 -20.35 -2.03
C GLU A 355 4.89 -20.30 -2.15
N ALA A 356 5.43 -19.12 -2.41
CA ALA A 356 6.86 -18.87 -2.43
C ALA A 356 7.12 -17.39 -2.09
N ASP A 357 8.23 -17.13 -1.39
CA ASP A 357 8.70 -15.77 -1.13
C ASP A 357 9.61 -15.33 -2.29
N GLN A 358 9.04 -14.62 -3.25
CA GLN A 358 9.79 -14.02 -4.36
C GLN A 358 10.32 -12.65 -3.96
N ARG A 359 11.57 -12.35 -4.33
CA ARG A 359 12.21 -11.04 -4.10
C ARG A 359 12.45 -10.31 -5.43
N PRO A 360 12.44 -8.97 -5.46
CA PRO A 360 12.08 -8.01 -4.39
C PRO A 360 10.68 -8.20 -3.81
N ASN A 361 10.42 -7.75 -2.58
CA ASN A 361 9.10 -7.87 -1.92
C ASN A 361 8.87 -6.84 -0.80
N PHE A 362 7.66 -6.84 -0.25
CA PHE A 362 7.26 -6.10 0.94
C PHE A 362 7.15 -7.01 2.16
N TYR A 363 7.69 -6.57 3.30
CA TYR A 363 7.69 -7.35 4.53
C TYR A 363 7.09 -6.55 5.69
N LEU A 364 6.17 -7.19 6.42
CA LEU A 364 5.66 -6.68 7.69
C LEU A 364 6.49 -7.26 8.83
N ASP A 365 7.34 -6.41 9.39
CA ASP A 365 8.18 -6.74 10.54
C ASP A 365 7.34 -6.74 11.83
N ARG A 366 7.71 -7.60 12.79
CA ARG A 366 6.93 -7.77 14.03
C ARG A 366 6.83 -6.50 14.86
N SER A 367 7.92 -5.75 14.93
CA SER A 367 7.98 -4.46 15.61
C SER A 367 7.07 -3.41 14.98
N ALA A 368 7.07 -3.31 13.65
CA ALA A 368 6.21 -2.39 12.91
C ALA A 368 4.72 -2.70 13.13
N ARG A 369 4.32 -3.99 13.11
CA ARG A 369 2.94 -4.41 13.40
C ARG A 369 2.52 -4.08 14.84
N GLN A 370 3.40 -4.30 15.82
CA GLN A 370 3.07 -4.03 17.21
C GLN A 370 2.93 -2.52 17.46
N LEU A 371 3.87 -1.72 16.92
CA LEU A 371 3.82 -0.26 17.00
C LEU A 371 2.52 0.28 16.40
N SER A 372 2.07 -0.23 15.25
CA SER A 372 0.87 0.28 14.58
C SER A 372 -0.44 -0.02 15.30
N LEU A 373 -0.48 -1.03 16.17
CA LEU A 373 -1.68 -1.38 16.93
C LEU A 373 -1.69 -0.80 18.34
N THR A 374 -0.51 -0.64 18.95
CA THR A 374 -0.39 -0.35 20.38
C THR A 374 0.33 0.95 20.70
N GLY A 375 1.10 1.50 19.75
CA GLY A 375 2.02 2.61 19.98
C GLY A 375 3.15 2.27 20.96
N LEU A 376 3.38 0.98 21.24
CA LEU A 376 4.43 0.50 22.14
C LEU A 376 5.48 -0.27 21.34
N PRO A 377 6.78 0.04 21.52
CA PRO A 377 7.85 -0.78 20.95
C PRO A 377 7.81 -2.19 21.54
N GLN A 378 8.29 -3.18 20.79
CA GLN A 378 8.37 -4.55 21.32
C GLN A 378 9.27 -4.59 22.56
N VAL A 379 8.77 -5.13 23.66
CA VAL A 379 9.62 -5.50 24.79
C VAL A 379 10.37 -6.77 24.39
N THR A 380 11.68 -6.67 24.16
CA THR A 380 12.52 -7.84 23.91
C THR A 380 12.68 -8.60 25.23
N VAL A 381 11.91 -9.66 25.43
CA VAL A 381 12.20 -10.63 26.50
C VAL A 381 13.34 -11.52 25.98
N PRO A 382 14.51 -11.59 26.64
CA PRO A 382 15.60 -12.44 26.18
C PRO A 382 15.13 -13.90 26.17
N ALA A 383 15.16 -14.52 24.98
CA ALA A 383 14.69 -15.88 24.79
C ALA A 383 15.55 -16.86 25.62
N GLN A 384 14.90 -17.60 26.53
CA GLN A 384 15.50 -18.81 27.10
C GLN A 384 15.69 -19.81 25.96
N ARG A 385 16.95 -20.24 25.76
CA ARG A 385 17.30 -21.27 24.78
C ARG A 385 16.66 -22.59 25.19
N THR A 386 15.60 -23.00 24.51
CA THR A 386 15.12 -24.39 24.52
C THR A 386 15.60 -25.08 23.25
N SER A 387 16.36 -26.16 23.42
CA SER A 387 16.88 -27.00 22.34
C SER A 387 15.75 -27.57 21.46
N PRO A 388 15.94 -27.69 20.13
CA PRO A 388 14.89 -28.17 19.24
C PRO A 388 14.76 -29.70 19.35
N GLU A 389 13.57 -30.18 19.70
CA GLU A 389 13.20 -31.58 19.50
C GLU A 389 13.05 -31.91 18.02
N ARG A 390 13.65 -33.04 17.63
CA ARG A 390 13.71 -33.56 16.27
C ARG A 390 12.34 -34.14 15.87
N ARG A 391 11.57 -33.42 15.05
CA ARG A 391 10.40 -33.98 14.36
C ARG A 391 10.84 -34.78 13.13
N THR A 392 10.52 -36.07 13.11
CA THR A 392 10.65 -36.94 11.94
C THR A 392 9.60 -36.59 10.89
N ALA A 393 10.02 -36.47 9.63
CA ALA A 393 9.14 -36.22 8.49
C ALA A 393 8.24 -37.43 8.21
N THR A 394 6.92 -37.23 8.23
CA THR A 394 5.93 -38.11 7.62
C THR A 394 5.51 -37.50 6.29
N ASP A 395 5.52 -38.32 5.24
CA ASP A 395 5.09 -37.94 3.88
C ASP A 395 3.60 -37.58 3.88
N PRO A 396 3.17 -36.44 3.32
CA PRO A 396 1.75 -36.11 3.23
C PRO A 396 1.11 -36.87 2.08
N ALA A 397 0.13 -37.72 2.41
CA ALA A 397 -0.81 -38.28 1.44
C ALA A 397 -1.61 -37.14 0.77
N ALA A 398 -1.90 -37.30 -0.52
CA ALA A 398 -2.66 -36.32 -1.31
C ALA A 398 -4.05 -36.08 -0.69
N ALA A 399 -4.32 -34.84 -0.30
CA ALA A 399 -5.63 -34.43 0.22
C ALA A 399 -6.66 -34.35 -0.92
N VAL A 400 -7.73 -35.13 -0.80
CA VAL A 400 -8.93 -35.05 -1.65
C VAL A 400 -9.86 -34.02 -1.04
N CYS A 401 -10.38 -33.08 -1.83
CA CYS A 401 -11.43 -32.17 -1.36
C CYS A 401 -12.76 -32.94 -1.17
N PRO A 402 -13.34 -33.00 0.03
CA PRO A 402 -14.57 -33.77 0.29
C PRO A 402 -15.84 -33.16 -0.33
N ILE A 403 -15.78 -31.93 -0.86
CA ILE A 403 -16.92 -31.23 -1.47
C ILE A 403 -16.85 -31.25 -3.00
N THR A 404 -15.66 -31.03 -3.58
CA THR A 404 -15.50 -30.96 -5.04
C THR A 404 -15.00 -32.26 -5.65
N GLY A 405 -14.56 -33.23 -4.85
CA GLY A 405 -14.07 -34.53 -5.31
C GLY A 405 -12.77 -34.49 -6.12
N GLN A 406 -12.13 -33.33 -6.25
CA GLN A 406 -10.92 -33.18 -7.07
C GLN A 406 -9.65 -33.52 -6.28
N THR A 407 -8.77 -34.30 -6.92
CA THR A 407 -7.38 -34.50 -6.54
C THR A 407 -6.50 -33.53 -7.34
N GLY A 408 -5.61 -32.79 -6.67
CA GLY A 408 -4.63 -31.96 -7.36
C GLY A 408 -3.65 -32.82 -8.16
N PRO A 409 -3.41 -32.57 -9.46
CA PRO A 409 -2.49 -33.39 -10.25
C PRO A 409 -1.03 -33.09 -9.87
N ARG A 410 -0.27 -34.15 -9.56
CA ARG A 410 1.20 -34.18 -9.70
C ARG A 410 1.54 -34.78 -11.06
N THR A 411 1.65 -33.96 -12.11
CA THR A 411 2.45 -34.29 -13.30
C THR A 411 2.64 -33.09 -14.22
N ARG A 412 3.87 -32.95 -14.72
CA ARG A 412 4.30 -32.06 -15.79
C ARG A 412 3.56 -32.47 -17.08
N LEU A 413 2.67 -31.62 -17.58
CA LEU A 413 1.99 -31.84 -18.86
C LEU A 413 2.86 -31.28 -19.99
N GLU A 414 3.20 -32.12 -20.97
CA GLU A 414 3.66 -31.66 -22.28
C GLU A 414 2.50 -30.95 -23.02
N PRO A 415 2.77 -29.90 -23.81
CA PRO A 415 1.70 -29.13 -24.44
C PRO A 415 1.14 -29.86 -25.68
N GLU A 416 -0.16 -30.13 -25.70
CA GLU A 416 -0.90 -30.38 -26.95
C GLU A 416 -1.05 -29.07 -27.75
N PRO A 417 -1.01 -29.13 -29.10
CA PRO A 417 -1.18 -27.95 -29.93
C PRO A 417 -2.66 -27.52 -29.95
N LEU A 418 -2.89 -26.23 -29.66
CA LEU A 418 -4.21 -25.61 -29.83
C LEU A 418 -4.49 -25.26 -31.30
N PRO A 419 -5.77 -25.22 -31.74
CA PRO A 419 -6.15 -24.87 -33.10
C PRO A 419 -5.84 -23.40 -33.45
N ALA A 420 -5.59 -23.16 -34.73
CA ALA A 420 -5.24 -21.86 -35.29
C ALA A 420 -6.36 -20.81 -35.19
N ASP A 421 -5.94 -19.61 -34.78
CA ASP A 421 -6.41 -18.26 -35.06
C ASP A 421 -7.87 -17.99 -35.45
N GLN A 422 -8.52 -17.17 -34.62
CA GLN A 422 -9.44 -16.15 -35.10
C GLN A 422 -8.91 -14.79 -34.65
N ASP A 423 -8.64 -13.95 -35.64
CA ASP A 423 -8.17 -12.57 -35.51
C ASP A 423 -9.07 -11.75 -34.57
N PHE A 424 -8.48 -11.25 -33.48
CA PHE A 424 -8.97 -10.06 -32.81
C PHE A 424 -7.94 -8.95 -33.03
N ALA A 425 -8.34 -7.95 -33.81
CA ALA A 425 -7.62 -6.71 -33.99
C ALA A 425 -7.40 -6.00 -32.63
N PRO A 426 -6.33 -5.21 -32.48
CA PRO A 426 -6.07 -4.49 -31.24
C PRO A 426 -7.01 -3.28 -31.16
N ASP A 427 -8.01 -3.34 -30.28
CA ASP A 427 -8.72 -2.13 -29.86
C ASP A 427 -7.87 -1.34 -28.86
N ASP A 428 -7.92 -0.03 -29.07
CA ASP A 428 -7.11 1.04 -28.51
C ASP A 428 -7.00 1.04 -26.97
N ASP A 429 -5.77 1.25 -26.49
CA ASP A 429 -5.47 1.66 -25.12
C ASP A 429 -5.67 3.18 -25.00
N PRO A 430 -6.70 3.70 -24.30
CA PRO A 430 -6.96 5.13 -24.24
C PRO A 430 -6.08 5.85 -23.20
N LEU A 431 -5.00 5.23 -22.70
CA LEU A 431 -4.10 5.84 -21.71
C LEU A 431 -2.65 6.00 -22.16
N ALA A 432 -2.35 5.78 -23.44
CA ALA A 432 -1.03 5.97 -24.02
C ALA A 432 -0.89 7.29 -24.80
N ALA A 433 -1.30 8.42 -24.24
CA ALA A 433 -0.98 9.74 -24.77
C ALA A 433 -1.02 10.82 -23.67
N ASP A 434 0.02 10.84 -22.83
CA ASP A 434 0.63 12.06 -22.26
C ASP A 434 1.62 11.67 -21.16
N ALA A 435 2.82 11.31 -21.59
CA ALA A 435 4.01 11.29 -20.73
C ALA A 435 5.20 11.66 -21.61
N ALA A 436 5.20 12.90 -22.10
CA ALA A 436 6.38 13.52 -22.68
C ALA A 436 7.22 14.13 -21.55
N ASP A 437 8.42 13.60 -21.45
CA ASP A 437 9.56 13.97 -20.62
C ASP A 437 10.03 15.42 -20.93
N PRO A 438 10.15 16.36 -19.97
CA PRO A 438 10.71 17.67 -20.25
C PRO A 438 12.14 17.78 -19.72
N GLU A 439 13.08 17.06 -20.34
CA GLU A 439 14.49 17.48 -20.37
C GLU A 439 15.00 17.40 -21.81
N ALA A 440 14.65 18.40 -22.61
CA ALA A 440 15.31 18.69 -23.88
C ALA A 440 15.74 20.15 -23.90
N THR A 441 17.05 20.35 -23.83
CA THR A 441 17.81 21.56 -24.11
C THR A 441 17.20 22.43 -25.20
N VAL A 442 16.76 23.64 -24.84
CA VAL A 442 16.39 24.69 -25.80
C VAL A 442 17.62 25.55 -26.09
N ALA A 443 18.10 25.49 -27.34
CA ALA A 443 19.06 26.42 -27.90
C ALA A 443 18.38 27.79 -28.16
N ILE A 444 18.99 28.86 -27.65
CA ILE A 444 18.53 30.24 -27.83
C ILE A 444 19.01 30.78 -29.20
N PRO A 445 18.15 31.33 -30.06
CA PRO A 445 18.58 32.07 -31.23
C PRO A 445 18.93 33.52 -30.88
N ALA A 446 20.09 33.99 -31.34
CA ALA A 446 20.57 35.36 -31.19
C ALA A 446 19.77 36.35 -32.06
N GLY A 447 19.36 37.48 -31.47
CA GLY A 447 18.74 38.63 -32.13
C GLY A 447 18.94 39.91 -31.29
N PRO A 448 18.88 41.12 -31.88
CA PRO A 448 19.95 42.12 -31.77
C PRO A 448 19.85 43.11 -30.60
N ALA A 449 21.01 43.69 -30.29
CA ALA A 449 21.26 44.65 -29.22
C ALA A 449 20.41 45.94 -29.30
N SER A 450 19.96 46.42 -28.14
CA SER A 450 19.38 47.75 -27.94
C SER A 450 19.87 48.34 -26.60
N ALA A 451 20.15 49.65 -26.62
CA ALA A 451 20.97 50.43 -25.70
C ALA A 451 20.37 50.66 -24.28
N PRO A 452 21.17 51.13 -23.29
CA PRO A 452 20.79 51.14 -21.88
C PRO A 452 19.96 52.38 -21.49
N ILE A 453 18.94 52.17 -20.65
CA ILE A 453 18.17 53.22 -19.99
C ILE A 453 18.64 53.36 -18.54
N THR A 454 18.98 54.59 -18.19
CA THR A 454 19.46 55.09 -16.89
C THR A 454 18.39 55.01 -15.79
N ALA A 455 18.82 54.65 -14.58
CA ALA A 455 18.00 54.62 -13.36
C ALA A 455 18.01 55.98 -12.63
N GLU A 456 16.83 56.45 -12.20
CA GLU A 456 16.68 57.50 -11.18
C GLU A 456 16.19 56.90 -9.83
N PRO A 457 16.62 57.45 -8.67
CA PRO A 457 16.28 56.90 -7.35
C PRO A 457 15.05 57.57 -6.71
N VAL A 458 14.22 56.79 -6.01
CA VAL A 458 13.10 57.28 -5.17
C VAL A 458 13.48 57.19 -3.68
N PRO A 459 13.16 58.20 -2.84
CA PRO A 459 13.78 58.37 -1.52
C PRO A 459 13.06 57.66 -0.36
N ALA A 460 13.85 57.40 0.69
CA ALA A 460 13.47 56.78 1.95
C ALA A 460 12.48 57.61 2.79
N ARG A 461 11.51 56.93 3.44
CA ARG A 461 10.73 57.48 4.55
C ARG A 461 11.07 56.82 5.88
N LYS A 462 11.25 57.70 6.87
CA LYS A 462 11.68 57.44 8.26
C LYS A 462 10.56 56.85 9.13
N ARG A 463 11.04 56.19 10.19
CA ARG A 463 10.40 55.65 11.40
C ARG A 463 9.33 56.53 12.04
N GLY A 464 8.36 55.88 12.70
CA GLY A 464 7.49 56.47 13.73
C GLY A 464 6.89 55.41 14.65
N LEU A 465 7.50 55.24 15.82
CA LEU A 465 7.05 54.42 16.95
C LEU A 465 6.00 55.20 17.77
N ARG A 466 4.90 54.58 18.23
CA ARG A 466 4.23 54.95 19.51
C ARG A 466 3.25 53.88 20.00
N ARG A 467 3.40 53.53 21.28
CA ARG A 467 2.50 52.77 22.15
C ARG A 467 1.20 53.55 22.43
N LEU A 468 0.10 52.87 22.76
CA LEU A 468 -0.54 52.89 24.08
C LEU A 468 -1.83 52.06 24.13
N LEU A 469 -2.12 51.63 25.36
CA LEU A 469 -3.20 50.79 25.87
C LEU A 469 -4.63 51.27 25.52
N GLY A 470 -5.55 50.30 25.50
CA GLY A 470 -7.00 50.45 25.48
C GLY A 470 -7.66 49.09 25.36
#